data_AF-A0A974WDH1-F1
#
_entry.id   AF-A0A974WDH1-F1
#
_cell.length_a   1.000
_cell.length_b   1.000
_cell.length_c   1.000
_cell.angle_alpha   90.00
_cell.angle_beta   90.00
_cell.angle_gamma   90.00
#
_symmetry.space_group_name_H-M   'P 1'
#
loop_
_entity.id
_entity.type
_entity.pdbx_description
1 polymer ?
#
loop_
_entity_poly.entity_id
_entity_poly.type
_entity_poly.pdbx_seq_one_letter_code
_entity_poly.pdbx_strand_id
1 'polypeptide(L)' 'MFNLFKTDPAKKLRKQANKLYKEAMEIQRSGDLKLYAKKMSEVEELEAKIAELKKSA' A
#
# COMPACT_ATOMS: atom_id res chain seq x y z
N MET A 1 -25.31 16.01 -6.32
CA MET A 1 -24.92 14.57 -6.47
C MET A 1 -23.78 14.49 -7.48
N PHE A 2 -22.85 13.53 -7.32
CA PHE A 2 -21.72 13.21 -8.22
C PHE A 2 -20.50 14.15 -8.25
N ASN A 3 -19.82 14.29 -7.11
CA ASN A 3 -18.37 14.56 -7.08
C ASN A 3 -17.54 13.25 -7.17
N LEU A 4 -18.08 12.19 -7.78
CA LEU A 4 -17.49 10.84 -7.80
C LEU A 4 -16.17 10.71 -8.58
N PHE A 5 -15.71 11.77 -9.26
CA PHE A 5 -14.53 11.76 -10.12
C PHE A 5 -13.32 12.51 -9.57
N LYS A 6 -13.34 12.97 -8.32
CA LYS A 6 -12.08 13.34 -7.64
C LYS A 6 -11.31 12.06 -7.35
N THR A 7 -10.49 11.61 -8.31
CA THR A 7 -9.50 10.57 -8.11
C THR A 7 -8.51 11.07 -7.07
N ASP A 8 -8.74 10.70 -5.81
CA ASP A 8 -7.74 10.81 -4.76
C ASP A 8 -6.56 9.87 -5.13
N PRO A 9 -5.39 10.40 -5.56
CA PRO A 9 -4.26 9.57 -5.93
C PRO A 9 -3.78 8.72 -4.74
N ALA A 10 -3.97 9.19 -3.50
CA ALA A 10 -3.68 8.43 -2.29
C ALA A 10 -4.63 7.23 -2.13
N LYS A 11 -5.88 7.31 -2.60
CA LYS A 11 -6.83 6.20 -2.58
C LYS A 11 -6.38 5.05 -3.49
N LYS A 12 -5.76 5.33 -4.63
CA LYS A 12 -5.20 4.31 -5.53
C LYS A 12 -4.01 3.60 -4.88
N LEU A 13 -3.07 4.37 -4.33
CA LEU A 13 -1.91 3.81 -3.62
C LEU A 13 -2.32 3.00 -2.39
N ARG A 14 -3.31 3.46 -1.62
CA ARG A 14 -3.85 2.71 -0.46
C ARG A 14 -4.39 1.35 -0.85
N LYS A 15 -5.10 1.24 -1.99
CA LYS A 15 -5.56 -0.05 -2.50
C LYS A 15 -4.39 -0.98 -2.87
N GLN A 16 -3.32 -0.42 -3.44
CA GLN A 16 -2.12 -1.19 -3.78
C GLN A 16 -1.38 -1.67 -2.53
N ALA A 17 -1.16 -0.79 -1.55
CA ALA A 17 -0.57 -1.15 -0.26
C ALA A 17 -1.36 -2.26 0.45
N ASN A 18 -2.69 -2.14 0.50
CA ASN A 18 -3.55 -3.18 1.08
C ASN A 18 -3.44 -4.54 0.37
N LYS A 19 -3.22 -4.54 -0.95
CA LYS A 19 -3.00 -5.79 -1.71
C LYS A 19 -1.66 -6.43 -1.33
N LEU A 20 -0.60 -5.63 -1.29
CA LEU A 20 0.73 -6.11 -0.89
C LEU A 20 0.75 -6.58 0.57
N TYR A 21 0.03 -5.93 1.48
CA TYR A 21 -0.13 -6.40 2.85
C TYR A 21 -0.76 -7.79 2.92
N LYS A 22 -1.81 -8.04 2.12
CA LYS A 22 -2.44 -9.37 2.07
C LYS A 22 -1.46 -10.42 1.53
N GLU A 23 -0.74 -10.10 0.47
CA GLU A 23 0.31 -10.98 -0.06
C GLU A 23 1.39 -11.26 0.99
N ALA A 24 1.86 -10.22 1.69
CA ALA A 24 2.83 -10.35 2.77
C ALA A 24 2.31 -11.23 3.92
N MET A 25 1.04 -11.10 4.32
CA MET A 25 0.45 -11.96 5.36
C MET A 25 0.43 -13.44 4.94
N GLU A 26 0.10 -13.75 3.69
CA GLU A 26 0.15 -15.14 3.21
C GLU A 26 1.59 -15.68 3.17
N ILE A 27 2.56 -14.83 2.79
CA ILE A 27 4.00 -15.18 2.82
C ILE A 27 4.50 -15.37 4.25
N GLN A 28 4.03 -14.55 5.20
CA GLN A 28 4.37 -14.70 6.61
C GLN A 28 3.88 -16.04 7.14
N ARG A 29 2.67 -16.47 6.74
CA ARG A 29 2.11 -17.79 7.10
C ARG A 29 2.88 -18.95 6.50
N SER A 30 3.46 -18.80 5.31
CA SER A 30 4.34 -19.82 4.73
C SER A 30 5.70 -19.90 5.42
N GLY A 31 6.07 -18.90 6.24
CA GLY A 31 7.33 -18.83 6.97
C GLY A 31 8.51 -18.27 6.17
N ASP A 32 8.29 -17.78 4.94
CA ASP A 32 9.34 -17.15 4.15
C ASP A 32 9.58 -15.70 4.59
N LEU A 33 10.37 -15.56 5.66
CA LEU A 33 10.67 -14.25 6.26
C LEU A 33 11.44 -13.32 5.32
N LYS A 34 12.26 -13.84 4.40
CA LYS A 34 13.01 -13.02 3.45
C LYS A 34 12.06 -12.38 2.44
N LEU A 35 11.17 -13.18 1.87
CA LEU A 35 10.17 -12.70 0.93
C LEU A 35 9.16 -11.79 1.62
N TYR A 36 8.77 -12.11 2.86
CA TYR A 36 7.92 -11.25 3.69
C TYR A 36 8.56 -9.87 3.89
N ALA A 37 9.83 -9.82 4.32
CA ALA A 37 10.54 -8.56 4.53
C ALA A 37 10.59 -7.72 3.25
N LYS A 38 10.88 -8.35 2.10
CA LYS A 38 10.85 -7.66 0.80
C LYS A 38 9.47 -7.07 0.50
N LYS A 39 8.41 -7.84 0.74
CA LYS A 39 7.03 -7.37 0.50
C LYS A 39 6.61 -6.26 1.45
N MET A 40 7.04 -6.32 2.71
CA MET A 40 6.81 -5.25 3.67
C MET A 40 7.56 -3.97 3.29
N SER A 41 8.80 -4.04 2.78
CA SER A 41 9.48 -2.85 2.25
C SER A 41 8.73 -2.20 1.08
N GLU A 42 8.18 -3.01 0.15
CA GLU A 42 7.34 -2.49 -0.95
C GLU A 42 6.07 -1.77 -0.41
N VAL A 43 5.51 -2.24 0.70
CA VAL A 43 4.37 -1.61 1.38
C VAL A 43 4.77 -0.28 2.01
N GLU A 44 5.89 -0.24 2.74
CA GLU A 44 6.41 0.98 3.38
C GLU A 44 6.67 2.08 2.35
N GLU A 45 7.24 1.75 1.19
CA GLU A 45 7.43 2.70 0.09
C GLU A 45 6.11 3.31 -0.41
N LEU A 46 5.04 2.52 -0.49
CA LEU A 46 3.72 3.01 -0.89
C LEU A 46 3.10 3.87 0.19
N GLU A 47 3.25 3.51 1.46
CA GLU A 47 2.79 4.31 2.59
C GLU A 47 3.50 5.67 2.67
N ALA A 48 4.81 5.69 2.43
CA ALA A 48 5.58 6.93 2.33
C ALA A 48 5.04 7.84 1.21
N LYS A 49 4.80 7.29 0.01
CA LYS A 49 4.20 8.03 -1.11
C LYS A 49 2.80 8.56 -0.77
N ILE A 50 1.99 7.78 -0.05
CA ILE A 50 0.67 8.22 0.45
C ILE A 50 0.82 9.38 1.44
N ALA A 51 1.78 9.31 2.36
CA ALA A 51 2.03 10.35 3.33
C ALA A 51 2.51 11.66 2.68
N GLU A 52 3.38 11.57 1.67
CA GLU A 52 3.81 12.72 0.86
C GLU A 52 2.64 13.38 0.14
N LEU A 53 1.81 12.59 -0.56
CA LEU A 53 0.64 13.11 -1.27
C LEU A 53 -0.36 13.81 -0.35
N LYS A 54 -0.50 13.33 0.89
CA LYS A 54 -1.36 13.97 1.90
C LYS A 54 -0.77 15.25 2.48
N LYS A 55 0.55 15.37 2.54
CA LYS A 55 1.22 16.62 2.98
C LYS A 55 1.15 17.70 1.90
N SER A 56 1.11 17.29 0.63
CA SER A 56 1.01 18.20 -0.52
C SER A 56 -0.42 18.60 -0.92
N ALA A 57 -1.44 18.07 -0.24
CA ALA A 57 -2.87 18.32 -0.52
C ALA A 57 -3.50 19.18 0.57
#